data_AF-A0A9D3LN17-F1
#
_entry.id   AF-A0A9D3LN17-F1
#
_cell.length_a   1.000
_cell.length_b   1.000
_cell.length_c   1.000
_cell.angle_alpha   90.00
_cell.angle_beta   90.00
_cell.angle_gamma   90.00
#
_symmetry.space_group_name_H-M   'P 1'
#
loop_
_entity.id
_entity.type
_entity.pdbx_description
1 polymer ?
#
loop_
_entity_poly.entity_id
_entity_poly.type
_entity_poly.pdbx_seq_one_letter_code
_entity_poly.pdbx_strand_id
1 'polypeptide(L)'
;MKDNKIMNNQDAIEKAVNRGQCLYKISSYTSYPMHDFYRCHTCNTTDRNAICVNCIKKCHQGHDVEFIRHDRFFCDCGAGTLSNPCTLAGEPTHDTDTLYDSAPYRVQHLAAQLSRSPPFSHPHHPPPAPGPRPPRAH
;
A
#
# COMPACT_ATOMS: atom_id res chain seq x y z
N MET A 1 11.67 32.34 14.16
CA MET A 1 11.71 31.52 12.93
C MET A 1 11.32 30.10 13.29
N LYS A 2 10.41 29.47 12.55
CA LYS A 2 9.95 28.10 12.84
C LYS A 2 11.00 27.12 12.32
N ASP A 3 11.49 26.27 13.21
CA ASP A 3 12.50 25.25 12.95
C ASP A 3 12.08 24.33 11.80
N ASN A 4 12.68 24.52 10.64
CA ASN A 4 12.55 23.61 9.51
C ASN A 4 13.42 22.38 9.82
N LYS A 5 12.94 21.51 10.71
CA LYS A 5 13.55 20.20 10.97
C LYS A 5 13.35 19.37 9.70
N ILE A 6 14.32 19.44 8.80
CA ILE A 6 14.52 18.43 7.76
C ILE A 6 14.75 17.12 8.50
N MET A 7 13.67 16.36 8.73
CA MET A 7 13.78 15.01 9.26
C MET A 7 14.44 14.18 8.17
N ASN A 8 15.73 13.89 8.34
CA ASN A 8 16.47 13.03 7.43
C ASN A 8 15.73 11.68 7.31
N ASN A 9 15.16 11.41 6.12
CA ASN A 9 14.45 10.15 5.83
C ASN A 9 15.31 8.89 6.08
N GLN A 10 16.64 9.02 6.03
CA GLN A 10 17.58 7.95 6.35
C GLN A 10 17.33 7.35 7.74
N ASP A 11 17.01 8.21 8.72
CA ASP A 11 16.70 7.79 10.09
C ASP A 11 15.49 6.87 10.17
N ALA A 12 14.52 7.01 9.25
CA ALA A 12 13.26 6.28 9.33
C ALA A 12 13.47 4.79 9.10
N ILE A 13 14.31 4.44 8.10
CA ILE A 13 14.66 3.05 7.81
C ILE A 13 15.43 2.46 8.97
N GLU A 14 16.48 3.12 9.44
CA GLU A 14 17.30 2.61 10.53
C GLU A 14 16.47 2.41 11.81
N LYS A 15 15.59 3.37 12.13
CA LYS A 15 14.66 3.26 13.27
C LYS A 15 13.71 2.07 13.12
N ALA A 16 13.15 1.84 11.95
CA ALA A 16 12.26 0.69 11.74
C ALA A 16 12.99 -0.64 11.72
N VAL A 17 14.20 -0.69 11.14
CA VAL A 17 15.08 -1.87 11.21
C VAL A 17 15.35 -2.21 12.68
N ASN A 18 15.79 -1.23 13.46
CA ASN A 18 16.08 -1.40 14.90
C ASN A 18 14.83 -1.74 15.74
N ARG A 19 13.65 -1.28 15.34
CA ARG A 19 12.37 -1.63 15.98
C ARG A 19 11.79 -2.98 15.52
N GLY A 20 12.44 -3.66 14.58
CA GLY A 20 11.94 -4.92 14.02
C GLY A 20 10.69 -4.77 13.16
N GLN A 21 10.42 -3.58 12.60
CA GLN A 21 9.22 -3.29 11.81
C GLN A 21 9.42 -3.62 10.32
N CYS A 22 8.35 -3.98 9.62
CA CYS A 22 8.38 -4.13 8.17
C CYS A 22 8.61 -2.76 7.51
N LEU A 23 9.43 -2.74 6.46
CA LEU A 23 9.78 -1.52 5.76
C LEU A 23 8.73 -1.10 4.71
N TYR A 24 7.68 -1.92 4.49
CA TYR A 24 6.61 -1.64 3.52
C TYR A 24 6.06 -0.22 3.64
N LYS A 25 5.67 0.21 4.85
CA LYS A 25 5.15 1.57 5.08
C LYS A 25 6.18 2.65 4.73
N ILE A 26 7.43 2.51 5.15
CA ILE A 26 8.45 3.55 4.93
C ILE A 26 8.80 3.67 3.45
N SER A 27 8.88 2.54 2.74
CA SER A 27 9.03 2.52 1.29
C SER A 27 7.86 3.18 0.56
N SER A 28 6.63 3.11 1.11
CA SER A 28 5.41 3.72 0.55
C SER A 28 5.32 5.23 0.73
N TYR A 29 5.74 5.76 1.89
CA TYR A 29 5.60 7.20 2.17
C TYR A 29 6.73 8.06 1.60
N THR A 30 7.90 7.47 1.33
CA THR A 30 9.10 8.25 0.98
C THR A 30 9.77 7.70 -0.27
N SER A 31 10.15 8.59 -1.18
CA SER A 31 10.70 8.20 -2.48
C SER A 31 12.19 7.86 -2.50
N TYR A 32 12.84 7.82 -1.33
CA TYR A 32 14.30 7.79 -1.22
C TYR A 32 14.94 6.71 -0.32
N PRO A 33 14.24 5.81 0.40
CA PRO A 33 14.94 4.87 1.26
C PRO A 33 15.44 3.65 0.47
N MET A 34 16.70 3.72 0.03
CA MET A 34 17.41 2.52 -0.40
C MET A 34 17.67 1.64 0.84
N HIS A 35 17.41 0.35 0.71
CA HIS A 35 17.66 -0.62 1.78
C HIS A 35 17.93 -2.00 1.20
N ASP A 36 18.48 -2.87 2.04
CA ASP A 36 18.74 -4.26 1.67
C ASP A 36 17.44 -5.05 1.57
N PHE A 37 17.27 -5.75 0.45
CA PHE A 37 16.17 -6.68 0.27
C PHE A 37 16.66 -8.05 -0.19
N TYR A 38 15.80 -9.02 0.08
CA TYR A 38 16.10 -10.44 0.03
C TYR A 38 15.03 -11.16 -0.78
N ARG A 39 15.43 -12.28 -1.37
CA ARG A 39 14.55 -13.28 -1.95
C ARG A 39 14.32 -14.41 -0.95
N CYS A 40 13.15 -15.03 -0.99
CA CYS A 40 12.90 -16.28 -0.27
C CYS A 40 12.53 -17.41 -1.24
N HIS A 41 13.44 -18.37 -1.41
CA HIS A 41 13.24 -19.53 -2.30
C HIS A 41 12.16 -20.48 -1.75
N THR A 42 12.09 -20.65 -0.42
CA THR A 42 11.06 -21.50 0.23
C THR A 42 9.63 -21.02 0.02
N CYS A 43 9.41 -19.70 -0.04
CA CYS A 43 8.08 -19.11 -0.30
C CYS A 43 7.74 -19.05 -1.79
N ASN A 44 8.53 -19.69 -2.65
CA ASN A 44 8.38 -19.70 -4.10
C ASN A 44 8.29 -18.28 -4.70
N THR A 45 9.10 -17.38 -4.15
CA THR A 45 9.16 -15.98 -4.62
C THR A 45 9.93 -15.88 -5.93
N THR A 46 9.44 -15.04 -6.84
CA THR A 46 10.06 -14.78 -8.15
C THR A 46 11.11 -13.67 -8.06
N ASP A 47 11.85 -13.43 -9.16
CA ASP A 47 12.82 -12.32 -9.24
C ASP A 47 12.20 -10.93 -9.07
N ARG A 48 10.85 -10.84 -9.12
CA ARG A 48 10.11 -9.60 -8.91
C ARG A 48 9.78 -9.32 -7.45
N ASN A 49 9.97 -10.30 -6.58
CA ASN A 49 9.61 -10.17 -5.17
C ASN A 49 10.81 -9.69 -4.34
N ALA A 50 10.55 -8.75 -3.45
CA ALA A 50 11.53 -8.19 -2.53
C ALA A 50 11.02 -8.23 -1.09
N ILE A 51 11.80 -8.84 -0.19
CA ILE A 51 11.47 -8.96 1.23
C ILE A 51 12.48 -8.16 2.05
N CYS A 52 12.02 -7.30 2.95
CA CYS A 52 12.92 -6.50 3.77
C CYS A 52 13.66 -7.34 4.82
N VAL A 53 14.79 -6.81 5.31
CA VAL A 53 15.65 -7.47 6.30
C VAL A 53 14.93 -7.96 7.57
N ASN A 54 13.90 -7.26 8.03
CA ASN A 54 13.16 -7.68 9.23
C ASN A 54 12.18 -8.82 8.94
N CYS A 55 11.53 -8.80 7.78
CA CYS A 55 10.64 -9.88 7.37
C CYS A 55 11.43 -11.16 7.13
N ILE A 56 12.63 -11.09 6.56
CA ILE A 56 13.46 -12.28 6.36
C ILE A 56 13.89 -12.92 7.70
N LYS A 57 14.14 -12.10 8.72
CA LYS A 57 14.54 -12.55 10.07
C LYS A 57 13.39 -13.07 10.93
N LYS A 58 12.14 -12.72 10.62
CA LYS A 58 10.97 -13.04 11.45
C LYS A 58 9.92 -13.85 10.70
N CYS A 59 9.35 -13.29 9.63
CA CYS A 59 8.29 -13.95 8.86
C CYS A 59 8.83 -15.11 8.00
N HIS A 60 10.09 -15.04 7.58
CA HIS A 60 10.76 -16.10 6.80
C HIS A 60 11.93 -16.71 7.57
N GLN A 61 11.86 -16.73 8.91
CA GLN A 61 12.88 -17.34 9.73
C GLN A 61 12.97 -18.84 9.44
N GLY A 62 14.17 -19.33 9.10
CA GLY A 62 14.40 -20.74 8.76
C GLY A 62 14.07 -21.10 7.32
N HIS A 63 13.73 -20.13 6.47
CA HIS A 63 13.61 -20.34 5.04
C HIS A 63 14.96 -20.19 4.33
N ASP A 64 15.03 -20.74 3.12
CA ASP A 64 16.14 -20.48 2.20
C ASP A 64 15.96 -19.11 1.55
N VAL A 65 16.95 -18.24 1.76
CA VAL A 65 16.87 -16.81 1.46
C VAL A 65 18.19 -16.29 0.90
N GLU A 66 18.10 -15.34 -0.01
CA GLU A 66 19.24 -14.81 -0.75
C GLU A 66 19.21 -13.27 -0.72
N PHE A 67 20.37 -12.65 -0.47
CA PHE A 67 20.50 -11.20 -0.61
C PHE A 67 20.57 -10.83 -2.10
N ILE A 68 19.73 -9.91 -2.56
CA ILE A 68 19.73 -9.49 -3.97
C ILE A 68 20.63 -8.25 -4.16
N ARG A 69 20.25 -7.12 -3.56
CA ARG A 69 20.96 -5.84 -3.67
C ARG A 69 20.39 -4.81 -2.69
N HIS A 70 21.06 -3.67 -2.61
CA HIS A 70 20.60 -2.48 -1.89
C HIS A 70 19.96 -1.50 -2.88
N ASP A 71 18.64 -1.31 -2.81
CA ASP A 71 17.91 -0.47 -3.78
C ASP A 71 16.55 -0.02 -3.21
N ARG A 72 15.79 0.74 -3.99
CA ARG A 72 14.45 1.18 -3.63
C ARG A 72 13.39 0.15 -4.03
N PHE A 73 12.95 -0.65 -3.05
CA PHE A 73 11.86 -1.62 -3.23
C PHE A 73 10.82 -1.53 -2.13
N PHE A 74 9.64 -2.07 -2.41
CA PHE A 74 8.61 -2.31 -1.41
C PHE A 74 8.75 -3.72 -0.87
N CYS A 75 8.44 -3.92 0.42
CA CYS A 75 8.43 -5.25 1.00
C CYS A 75 7.13 -5.99 0.61
N ASP A 76 7.23 -7.01 -0.24
CA ASP A 76 6.11 -7.86 -0.68
C ASP A 76 5.45 -8.62 0.47
N CYS A 77 6.25 -9.01 1.48
CA CYS A 77 5.70 -9.60 2.69
C CYS A 77 4.72 -8.63 3.36
N GLY A 78 5.12 -7.37 3.56
CA GLY A 78 4.27 -6.34 4.16
C GLY A 78 3.09 -5.90 3.28
N ALA A 79 3.22 -6.04 1.96
CA ALA A 79 2.14 -5.80 1.01
C ALA A 79 1.08 -6.92 1.02
N GLY A 80 1.37 -8.07 1.65
CA GLY A 80 0.46 -9.21 1.68
C GLY A 80 0.38 -9.94 0.33
N THR A 81 1.39 -9.81 -0.53
CA THR A 81 1.44 -10.50 -1.84
C THR A 81 2.01 -11.92 -1.74
N LEU A 82 2.45 -12.33 -0.56
CA LEU A 82 3.00 -13.66 -0.27
C LEU A 82 1.97 -14.56 0.42
N SER A 83 2.23 -15.87 0.42
CA SER A 83 1.34 -16.88 1.01
C SER A 83 1.12 -16.72 2.52
N ASN A 84 2.14 -16.26 3.25
CA ASN A 84 2.07 -16.05 4.70
C ASN A 84 1.89 -14.57 5.03
N PRO A 85 0.99 -14.22 5.98
CA PRO A 85 0.77 -12.84 6.37
C PRO A 85 1.99 -12.26 7.11
N CYS A 86 2.29 -10.98 6.85
CA CYS A 86 3.34 -10.27 7.57
C CYS A 86 2.89 -9.92 8.99
N THR A 87 3.66 -10.36 9.98
CA THR A 87 3.44 -10.02 11.40
C THR A 87 4.10 -8.69 11.79
N LEU A 88 4.87 -8.08 10.88
CA LEU A 88 5.67 -6.89 11.14
C LEU A 88 5.16 -5.61 10.46
N ALA A 89 4.11 -5.70 9.62
CA ALA A 89 3.52 -4.55 8.93
C ALA A 89 2.87 -3.53 9.90
N GLY A 90 2.69 -3.90 11.17
CA GLY A 90 1.98 -3.12 12.18
C GLY A 90 0.47 -3.08 11.91
N GLU A 91 -0.30 -2.53 12.85
CA GLU A 91 -1.73 -2.28 12.63
C GLU A 91 -1.92 -1.41 11.38
N PRO A 92 -2.99 -1.61 10.59
CA PRO A 92 -3.39 -0.66 9.57
C PRO A 92 -3.63 0.66 10.29
N THR A 93 -2.67 1.57 10.21
CA THR A 93 -2.89 2.94 10.61
C THR A 93 -3.90 3.44 9.61
N HIS A 94 -5.15 3.43 10.05
CA HIS A 94 -6.31 3.98 9.36
C HIS A 94 -5.85 5.18 8.54
N ASP A 95 -6.14 5.09 7.26
CA ASP A 95 -5.77 5.98 6.19
C ASP A 95 -5.77 7.44 6.64
N THR A 96 -4.59 8.04 6.78
CA THR A 96 -4.45 9.50 6.65
C THR A 96 -4.37 9.85 5.16
N ASP A 97 -5.25 9.26 4.34
CA ASP A 97 -5.50 9.61 2.94
C ASP A 97 -6.78 10.46 2.81
N THR A 98 -6.99 11.34 3.79
CA THR A 98 -7.97 12.44 3.75
C THR A 98 -7.37 13.75 4.24
N LEU A 99 -6.05 13.92 4.14
CA LEU A 99 -5.38 15.18 4.49
C LEU A 99 -4.32 15.58 3.43
N TYR A 100 -4.60 15.33 2.16
CA TYR A 100 -3.94 16.01 1.04
C TYR A 100 -4.97 16.59 0.04
N ASP A 101 -6.02 17.20 0.56
CA ASP A 101 -6.78 18.19 -0.21
C ASP A 101 -7.39 19.22 0.74
N SER A 102 -6.70 20.35 0.90
CA SER A 102 -7.24 21.68 1.23
C SER A 102 -6.08 22.62 1.56
N ALA A 103 -5.23 22.92 0.59
CA ALA A 103 -4.52 24.19 0.62
C ALA A 103 -5.55 25.31 0.34
N PRO A 104 -5.73 26.32 1.22
CA PRO A 104 -6.68 27.38 0.98
C PRO A 104 -6.04 28.42 0.04
N TYR A 105 -6.06 28.18 -1.27
CA TYR A 105 -5.88 29.25 -2.24
C TYR A 105 -7.22 29.98 -2.42
N ARG A 106 -7.33 31.13 -1.75
CA ARG A 106 -8.48 32.03 -1.81
C ARG A 106 -8.63 32.62 -3.21
N VAL A 107 -9.81 32.50 -3.81
CA VAL A 107 -10.44 33.51 -4.69
C VAL A 107 -11.96 33.41 -4.45
N GLN A 108 -12.53 34.24 -3.58
CA GLN A 108 -13.21 35.51 -3.89
C GLN A 108 -14.48 35.31 -4.75
N HIS A 109 -15.59 35.94 -4.33
CA HIS A 109 -16.92 36.06 -4.96
C HIS A 109 -17.89 34.89 -4.67
N LEU A 110 -19.16 35.06 -4.32
CA LEU A 110 -20.03 36.18 -3.96
C LEU A 110 -21.32 35.51 -3.41
N ALA A 111 -21.95 36.12 -2.42
CA ALA A 111 -23.21 35.66 -1.81
C ALA A 111 -24.36 35.47 -2.83
N ALA A 112 -25.10 34.36 -2.72
CA ALA A 112 -26.53 34.23 -3.04
C ALA A 112 -27.02 32.81 -2.64
N GLN A 113 -27.75 32.68 -1.54
CA GLN A 113 -29.22 32.55 -1.51
C GLN A 113 -29.76 31.21 -2.03
N LEU A 114 -30.13 30.37 -1.05
CA LEU A 114 -31.36 29.57 -0.99
C LEU A 114 -32.20 29.48 -2.28
N SER A 115 -32.18 28.33 -2.97
CA SER A 115 -33.38 27.81 -3.67
C SER A 115 -33.19 26.35 -4.14
N ARG A 116 -33.98 25.47 -3.51
CA ARG A 116 -34.72 24.32 -4.07
C ARG A 116 -34.28 23.78 -5.46
N SER A 117 -33.83 22.52 -5.48
CA SER A 117 -34.37 21.36 -6.23
C SER A 117 -33.26 20.39 -6.69
N PRO A 118 -33.39 19.06 -6.55
CA PRO A 118 -32.47 18.10 -7.17
C PRO A 118 -32.90 17.78 -8.63
N PRO A 119 -31.97 17.65 -9.60
CA PRO A 119 -32.29 17.11 -10.91
C PRO A 119 -31.98 15.59 -11.00
N PHE A 120 -33.01 14.84 -11.42
CA PHE A 120 -32.98 13.65 -12.29
C PHE A 120 -31.90 12.57 -12.07
N SER A 121 -32.32 11.41 -11.55
CA SER A 121 -31.65 10.12 -11.76
C SER A 121 -32.54 9.20 -12.60
N HIS A 122 -31.96 8.69 -13.69
CA HIS A 122 -32.57 7.78 -14.66
C HIS A 122 -32.87 6.38 -14.07
N PRO A 123 -33.82 5.62 -14.63
CA PRO A 123 -34.21 4.31 -14.10
C PRO A 123 -33.16 3.22 -14.40
N HIS A 124 -32.84 2.43 -13.37
CA HIS A 124 -32.08 1.19 -13.49
C HIS A 124 -32.88 0.11 -14.25
N HIS A 125 -32.35 -0.38 -15.37
CA HIS A 125 -32.83 -1.59 -16.02
C HIS A 125 -32.27 -2.84 -15.31
N PRO A 126 -33.06 -3.89 -15.07
CA PRO A 126 -32.55 -5.18 -14.60
C PRO A 126 -31.84 -5.95 -15.74
N PRO A 127 -30.89 -6.85 -15.40
CA PRO A 127 -30.19 -7.66 -16.40
C PRO A 127 -31.11 -8.70 -17.05
N PRO A 128 -30.86 -9.10 -18.31
CA PRO A 128 -31.67 -10.10 -19.01
C PRO A 128 -31.47 -11.53 -18.47
N ALA A 129 -32.54 -12.33 -18.54
CA ALA A 129 -32.57 -13.72 -18.11
C ALA A 129 -31.72 -14.65 -19.02
N PRO A 130 -31.16 -15.75 -18.49
CA PRO A 130 -30.41 -16.72 -19.29
C PRO A 130 -31.33 -17.53 -20.23
N GLY A 131 -30.88 -17.70 -21.47
CA GLY A 131 -31.60 -18.45 -22.52
C GLY A 131 -31.64 -19.98 -22.32
N PRO A 132 -32.43 -20.70 -23.13
CA PRO A 132 -32.67 -22.13 -22.94
C PRO A 132 -31.43 -22.99 -23.26
N ARG A 133 -31.23 -24.04 -22.46
CA ARG A 133 -30.17 -25.05 -22.65
C ARG A 133 -30.45 -25.93 -23.87
N PRO A 134 -29.41 -26.34 -24.62
CA PRO A 134 -29.60 -27.28 -25.74
C PRO A 134 -29.96 -28.69 -25.26
N PRO A 135 -30.66 -29.50 -26.08
CA PRO A 135 -31.04 -30.85 -25.73
C PRO A 135 -29.82 -31.79 -25.71
N ARG A 136 -29.86 -32.75 -24.79
CA ARG A 136 -28.88 -33.83 -24.64
C ARG A 136 -29.06 -34.83 -25.77
N ALA A 137 -28.01 -35.09 -26.55
CA ALA A 137 -28.00 -36.21 -27.49
C ALA A 137 -27.76 -37.54 -26.74
N HIS A 138 -28.42 -38.59 -27.19
CA HIS A 138 -28.25 -39.98 -26.72
C HIS A 138 -26.98 -40.61 -27.28
#